data_AF-A0A9D4BHL5-F1
#
_entry.id   AF-A0A9D4BHL5-F1
#
_cell.length_a   1.000
_cell.length_b   1.000
_cell.length_c   1.000
_cell.angle_alpha   90.00
_cell.angle_beta   90.00
_cell.angle_gamma   90.00
#
_symmetry.space_group_name_H-M   'P 1'
#
loop_
_entity.id
_entity.type
_entity.pdbx_description
1 polymer ?
#
loop_
_entity_poly.entity_id
_entity_poly.type
_entity_poly.pdbx_seq_one_letter_code
_entity_poly.pdbx_strand_id
1 'polypeptide(L)'
;MLDFIIFTGAILPIGDFFSFWGFILVLKYAVNQELLHKFENPCNSFQVFKPIAEKFGVKFDCEIARRGYYPKGGGEVFVTVYPVKQLSPVVMLEPGNVTRIYGRAFVAGILPIRICHEMVQSCERAVRQDYRDVPVKIDVVKEQNCVGNACGIIVCAETDKGCIFGASMLGKKGVPAHVVGKEVGEMLLNQLCHGGCVDDYLQDQLIILMALANGKSSIRCGPVTLHTETAIHVATQLTQAKFTVNKISAGQTVIECEGIGLQNKNNI
;
A
#
# COMPACT_ATOMS: atom_id res chain seq x y z
N MET A 1 9.14 23.12 8.99
CA MET A 1 7.66 23.17 9.15
C MET A 1 6.97 22.16 8.22
N LEU A 2 7.62 21.03 7.96
CA LEU A 2 7.08 19.84 7.27
C LEU A 2 7.72 18.56 7.84
N ASP A 3 8.44 18.70 8.96
CA ASP A 3 9.36 17.69 9.49
C ASP A 3 8.65 16.54 10.21
N PHE A 4 7.33 16.66 10.39
CA PHE A 4 6.49 15.59 10.96
C PHE A 4 5.11 15.63 10.29
N ILE A 5 5.02 15.08 9.09
CA ILE A 5 3.74 14.55 8.60
C ILE A 5 3.83 13.03 8.72
N ILE A 6 3.53 12.54 9.92
CA ILE A 6 3.15 11.14 10.14
C ILE A 6 1.65 11.10 9.88
N PHE A 7 1.26 10.93 8.63
CA PHE A 7 -0.05 10.37 8.32
C PHE A 7 0.13 8.88 8.07
N THR A 8 -0.48 8.12 8.98
CA THR A 8 -0.74 6.68 8.93
C THR A 8 -0.20 5.94 7.71
N GLY A 9 0.87 5.16 7.91
CA GLY A 9 1.25 4.08 7.01
C GLY A 9 2.57 4.25 6.27
N ALA A 10 2.93 5.46 5.83
CA ALA A 10 4.17 5.63 5.08
C ALA A 10 5.39 5.64 6.01
N ILE A 11 6.29 4.69 5.77
CA ILE A 11 7.65 4.60 6.33
C ILE A 11 8.50 5.86 6.02
N LEU A 12 8.02 6.76 5.16
CA LEU A 12 8.72 7.96 4.72
C LEU A 12 7.98 9.22 5.18
N PRO A 13 8.51 9.99 6.16
CA PRO A 13 8.08 11.36 6.38
C PRO A 13 8.19 12.13 5.06
N ILE A 14 7.13 12.82 4.67
CA ILE A 14 7.08 13.49 3.35
C ILE A 14 8.15 14.57 3.20
N GLY A 15 8.62 15.13 4.32
CA GLY A 15 9.79 16.01 4.35
C GLY A 15 11.04 15.40 3.72
N ASP A 16 11.12 14.06 3.67
CA ASP A 16 12.22 13.31 3.10
C ASP A 16 12.33 13.45 1.58
N PHE A 17 11.21 13.65 0.88
CA PHE A 17 11.24 13.92 -0.56
C PHE A 17 11.75 15.33 -0.89
N PHE A 18 11.69 16.24 0.08
CA PHE A 18 12.06 17.66 -0.09
C PHE A 18 13.43 18.00 0.52
N SER A 19 14.26 16.99 0.77
CA SER A 19 15.63 17.17 1.26
C SER A 19 16.57 17.72 0.17
N PHE A 20 17.76 18.15 0.61
CA PHE A 20 18.85 18.62 -0.28
C PHE A 20 19.62 17.45 -0.90
N TRP A 21 19.77 16.35 -0.17
CA TRP A 21 20.51 15.16 -0.59
C TRP A 21 19.60 13.94 -0.54
N GLY A 22 19.86 12.96 -1.40
CA GLY A 22 19.32 11.62 -1.18
C GLY A 22 19.87 11.06 0.14
N PHE A 23 19.03 10.31 0.86
CA PHE A 23 19.42 9.76 2.15
C PHE A 23 18.81 8.39 2.37
N ILE A 24 19.45 7.68 3.30
CA ILE A 24 19.09 6.33 3.69
C ILE A 24 18.51 6.39 5.10
N LEU A 25 17.24 6.02 5.24
CA LEU A 25 16.62 5.77 6.54
C LEU A 25 16.81 4.30 6.90
N VAL A 26 17.31 4.07 8.11
CA VAL A 26 17.32 2.73 8.72
C VAL A 26 16.16 2.65 9.69
N LEU A 27 15.13 1.89 9.34
CA LEU A 27 13.96 1.71 10.18
C LEU A 27 13.98 0.35 10.87
N LYS A 28 13.82 0.39 12.19
CA LYS A 28 13.60 -0.80 13.00
C LYS A 28 12.10 -1.01 13.23
N TYR A 29 11.61 -2.20 12.91
CA TYR A 29 10.18 -2.49 12.95
C TYR A 29 9.86 -3.88 13.50
N ALA A 30 8.58 -4.09 13.81
CA ALA A 30 8.03 -5.39 14.14
C ALA A 30 6.70 -5.56 13.38
N VAL A 31 6.55 -6.67 12.66
CA VAL A 31 5.29 -7.01 11.99
C VAL A 31 4.34 -7.61 13.04
N ASN A 32 3.26 -6.91 13.37
CA ASN A 32 2.24 -7.32 14.34
C ASN A 32 0.85 -7.40 13.69
N GLN A 33 0.05 -8.40 14.04
CA GLN A 33 -1.32 -8.60 13.53
C GLN A 33 -2.27 -7.43 13.75
N GLU A 34 -2.26 -6.81 14.93
CA GLU A 34 -3.16 -5.66 15.22
C GLU A 34 -2.76 -4.40 14.44
N LEU A 35 -1.51 -4.37 13.96
CA LEU A 35 -0.94 -3.24 13.26
C LEU A 35 -0.66 -3.54 11.79
N LEU A 36 -0.89 -4.74 11.25
CA LEU A 36 -0.66 -5.03 9.82
C LEU A 36 -1.43 -4.10 8.88
N HIS A 37 -2.62 -3.68 9.32
CA HIS A 37 -3.46 -2.75 8.59
C HIS A 37 -3.06 -1.28 8.79
N LYS A 38 -2.20 -0.97 9.78
CA LYS A 38 -1.87 0.41 10.22
C LYS A 38 -0.37 0.77 10.10
N PHE A 39 0.49 -0.22 10.23
CA PHE A 39 1.92 -0.25 9.95
C PHE A 39 2.07 -1.28 8.86
N GLU A 40 2.04 -0.76 7.64
CA GLU A 40 2.10 -1.55 6.45
C GLU A 40 3.22 -2.58 6.55
N ASN A 41 2.89 -3.84 6.25
CA ASN A 41 3.94 -4.78 5.90
C ASN A 41 4.73 -4.11 4.77
N PRO A 42 6.03 -3.84 4.91
CA PRO A 42 6.79 -3.08 3.91
C PRO A 42 6.52 -3.61 2.49
N CYS A 43 6.32 -4.92 2.34
CA CYS A 43 5.99 -5.53 1.06
C CYS A 43 4.70 -5.02 0.39
N ASN A 44 3.64 -4.68 1.14
CA ASN A 44 2.42 -4.08 0.57
C ASN A 44 2.65 -2.64 0.13
N SER A 45 3.33 -1.82 0.95
CA SER A 45 3.71 -0.44 0.59
C SER A 45 4.53 -0.40 -0.69
N PHE A 46 5.46 -1.33 -0.89
CA PHE A 46 6.31 -1.30 -2.09
C PHE A 46 5.62 -1.85 -3.33
N GLN A 47 4.71 -2.80 -3.21
CA GLN A 47 4.04 -3.37 -4.38
C GLN A 47 2.86 -2.53 -4.87
N VAL A 48 2.19 -1.81 -3.95
CA VAL A 48 1.00 -0.99 -4.26
C VAL A 48 1.34 0.49 -4.25
N PHE A 49 1.87 1.03 -3.15
CA PHE A 49 2.08 2.47 -2.99
C PHE A 49 3.23 3.01 -3.86
N LYS A 50 4.39 2.33 -3.93
CA LYS A 50 5.54 2.82 -4.72
C LYS A 50 5.19 3.12 -6.19
N PRO A 51 4.58 2.20 -6.98
CA PRO A 51 4.23 2.50 -8.37
C PRO A 51 3.28 3.69 -8.53
N ILE A 52 2.42 3.95 -7.53
CA ILE A 52 1.49 5.07 -7.57
C ILE A 52 2.16 6.37 -7.13
N ALA A 53 3.01 6.34 -6.10
CA ALA A 53 3.84 7.47 -5.69
C ALA A 53 4.79 7.91 -6.83
N GLU A 54 5.32 6.98 -7.61
CA GLU A 54 6.13 7.28 -8.80
C GLU A 54 5.36 8.09 -9.85
N LYS A 55 4.03 7.94 -9.95
CA LYS A 55 3.18 8.80 -10.81
C LYS A 55 3.16 10.26 -10.36
N PHE A 56 3.38 10.52 -9.06
CA PHE A 56 3.57 11.88 -8.53
C PHE A 56 5.01 12.40 -8.73
N GLY A 57 5.92 11.60 -9.32
CA GLY A 57 7.33 11.93 -9.47
C GLY A 57 8.19 11.56 -8.26
N VAL A 58 7.63 10.85 -7.28
CA VAL A 58 8.37 10.39 -6.10
C VAL A 58 9.21 9.17 -6.45
N LYS A 59 10.52 9.22 -6.15
CA LYS A 59 11.41 8.07 -6.32
C LYS A 59 11.97 7.65 -4.97
N PHE A 60 11.83 6.37 -4.64
CA PHE A 60 12.45 5.76 -3.47
C PHE A 60 12.68 4.27 -3.69
N ASP A 61 13.75 3.77 -3.08
CA ASP A 61 14.10 2.35 -3.06
C ASP A 61 14.04 1.83 -1.65
N CYS A 62 13.74 0.54 -1.51
CA CYS A 62 13.70 -0.11 -0.23
C CYS A 62 14.33 -1.48 -0.29
N GLU A 63 15.21 -1.72 0.67
CA GLU A 63 15.84 -3.00 0.89
C GLU A 63 15.47 -3.52 2.28
N ILE A 64 14.87 -4.71 2.32
CA ILE A 64 14.57 -5.40 3.57
C ILE A 64 15.84 -6.15 4.00
N ALA A 65 16.61 -5.53 4.89
CA ALA A 65 17.83 -6.11 5.41
C ALA A 65 17.55 -7.35 6.27
N ARG A 66 16.53 -7.27 7.13
CA ARG A 66 16.11 -8.36 8.02
C ARG A 66 14.63 -8.23 8.35
N ARG A 67 13.89 -9.32 8.36
CA ARG A 67 12.50 -9.29 8.83
C ARG A 67 12.39 -9.49 10.33
N GLY A 68 11.48 -8.77 10.98
CA GLY A 68 11.20 -8.94 12.41
C GLY A 68 9.72 -9.10 12.64
N TYR A 69 9.34 -10.20 13.28
CA TYR A 69 7.95 -10.54 13.57
C TYR A 69 7.68 -10.42 15.08
N TYR A 70 6.53 -9.87 15.43
CA TYR A 70 6.06 -9.78 16.82
C TYR A 70 6.03 -11.19 17.47
N PRO A 71 6.34 -11.33 18.78
CA PRO A 71 6.67 -10.27 19.75
C PRO A 71 8.12 -9.81 19.73
N LYS A 72 9.02 -10.57 19.08
CA LYS A 72 10.46 -10.27 19.13
C LYS A 72 10.83 -9.02 18.33
N GLY A 73 10.16 -8.79 17.20
CA GLY A 73 10.46 -7.66 16.32
C GLY A 73 11.88 -7.70 15.77
N GLY A 74 12.52 -6.54 15.65
CA GLY A 74 13.93 -6.42 15.22
C GLY A 74 14.14 -6.49 13.71
N GLY A 75 13.10 -6.21 12.94
CA GLY A 75 13.19 -6.06 11.50
C GLY A 75 13.95 -4.78 11.16
N GLU A 76 14.70 -4.79 10.08
CA GLU A 76 15.51 -3.69 9.59
C GLU A 76 15.24 -3.49 8.11
N VAL A 77 14.94 -2.25 7.74
CA VAL A 77 14.73 -1.81 6.36
C VAL A 77 15.61 -0.61 6.09
N PHE A 78 16.27 -0.62 4.94
CA PHE A 78 16.93 0.54 4.37
C PHE A 78 16.00 1.18 3.34
N VAL A 79 15.66 2.44 3.51
CA VAL A 79 14.88 3.18 2.51
C VAL A 79 15.72 4.33 1.97
N THR A 80 15.99 4.29 0.68
CA THR A 80 16.70 5.34 -0.03
C THR A 80 15.69 6.25 -0.70
N VAL A 81 15.66 7.52 -0.32
CA VAL A 81 14.76 8.51 -0.91
C VAL A 81 15.56 9.45 -1.78
N TYR A 82 15.04 9.75 -2.97
CA TYR A 82 15.64 10.71 -3.89
C TYR A 82 14.88 12.04 -3.84
N PRO A 83 15.58 13.18 -3.77
CA PRO A 83 14.95 14.49 -3.75
C PRO A 83 14.07 14.72 -4.98
N VAL A 84 12.87 15.25 -4.75
CA VAL A 84 11.93 15.67 -5.79
C VAL A 84 11.87 17.19 -5.80
N LYS A 85 11.91 17.80 -6.98
CA LYS A 85 11.80 19.26 -7.11
C LYS A 85 10.38 19.74 -6.85
N GLN A 86 9.41 19.03 -7.41
CA GLN A 86 7.98 19.32 -7.27
C GLN A 86 7.18 18.05 -7.60
N LEU A 87 6.08 17.81 -6.88
CA LEU A 87 5.20 16.68 -7.15
C LEU A 87 4.27 16.98 -8.34
N SER A 88 4.06 15.96 -9.18
CA SER A 88 3.13 16.02 -10.31
C SER A 88 1.73 15.56 -9.87
N PRO A 89 0.65 16.19 -10.38
CA PRO A 89 -0.70 15.72 -10.10
C PRO A 89 -1.00 14.42 -10.87
N VAL A 90 -1.96 13.64 -10.37
CA VAL A 90 -2.37 12.38 -11.01
C VAL A 90 -3.85 12.39 -11.37
N VAL A 91 -4.21 11.72 -12.46
CA VAL A 91 -5.59 11.46 -12.86
C VAL A 91 -5.79 9.95 -12.98
N MET A 92 -6.52 9.38 -12.04
CA MET A 92 -6.83 7.95 -11.95
C MET A 92 -8.34 7.76 -11.87
N LEU A 93 -9.01 7.88 -13.01
CA LEU A 93 -10.46 7.80 -13.12
C LEU A 93 -10.97 6.54 -13.82
N GLU A 94 -10.07 5.78 -14.42
CA GLU A 94 -10.37 4.56 -15.17
C GLU A 94 -9.74 3.35 -14.47
N PRO A 95 -10.53 2.43 -13.88
CA PRO A 95 -10.01 1.29 -13.15
C PRO A 95 -9.40 0.25 -14.10
N GLY A 96 -9.91 0.17 -15.32
CA GLY A 96 -9.48 -0.83 -16.30
C GLY A 96 -9.96 -2.24 -15.97
N ASN A 97 -9.37 -3.22 -16.64
CA ASN A 97 -9.59 -4.65 -16.41
C ASN A 97 -8.37 -5.27 -15.74
N VAL A 98 -8.60 -6.20 -14.81
CA VAL A 98 -7.53 -6.95 -14.15
C VAL A 98 -6.77 -7.79 -15.19
N THR A 99 -5.46 -7.59 -15.29
CA THR A 99 -4.58 -8.30 -16.25
C THR A 99 -3.79 -9.41 -15.60
N ARG A 100 -3.47 -9.30 -14.30
CA ARG A 100 -2.76 -10.32 -13.54
C ARG A 100 -2.99 -10.17 -12.04
N ILE A 101 -2.84 -11.28 -11.35
CA ILE A 101 -2.81 -11.34 -9.88
C ILE A 101 -1.51 -12.00 -9.46
N TYR A 102 -0.79 -11.35 -8.56
CA TYR A 102 0.50 -11.84 -8.10
C TYR A 102 0.68 -11.60 -6.62
N GLY A 103 1.68 -12.25 -6.01
CA GLY A 103 1.91 -12.05 -4.60
C GLY A 103 2.91 -13.02 -4.01
N ARG A 104 2.89 -13.12 -2.69
CA ARG A 104 3.71 -14.09 -1.96
C ARG A 104 3.01 -14.58 -0.69
N ALA A 105 3.15 -15.87 -0.42
CA ALA A 105 2.88 -16.47 0.88
C ALA A 105 4.22 -16.81 1.55
N PHE A 106 4.33 -16.52 2.84
CA PHE A 106 5.57 -16.71 3.57
C PHE A 106 5.38 -17.39 4.92
N VAL A 107 6.42 -18.11 5.34
CA VAL A 107 6.61 -18.56 6.72
C VAL A 107 7.99 -18.11 7.22
N ALA A 108 8.09 -17.89 8.52
CA ALA A 108 9.29 -17.48 9.23
C ALA A 108 9.49 -18.32 10.49
N GLY A 109 10.75 -18.51 10.86
CA GLY A 109 11.15 -19.29 12.03
C GLY A 109 10.82 -20.78 11.91
N ILE A 110 10.21 -21.35 12.95
CA ILE A 110 9.97 -22.81 13.06
C ILE A 110 8.79 -23.31 12.21
N LEU A 111 8.03 -22.40 11.60
CA LEU A 111 6.80 -22.78 10.91
C LEU A 111 7.08 -23.54 9.59
N PRO A 112 6.34 -24.62 9.30
CA PRO A 112 6.55 -25.44 8.11
C PRO A 112 6.05 -24.73 6.83
N ILE A 113 6.80 -24.89 5.74
CA ILE A 113 6.49 -24.27 4.42
C ILE A 113 5.14 -24.69 3.85
N ARG A 114 4.63 -25.86 4.25
CA ARG A 114 3.29 -26.35 3.88
C ARG A 114 2.17 -25.36 4.20
N ILE A 115 2.31 -24.56 5.26
CA ILE A 115 1.34 -23.51 5.62
C ILE A 115 1.14 -22.53 4.47
N CYS A 116 2.22 -22.14 3.77
CA CYS A 116 2.13 -21.26 2.61
C CYS A 116 1.35 -21.90 1.47
N HIS A 117 1.60 -23.18 1.17
CA HIS A 117 0.89 -23.89 0.10
C HIS A 117 -0.62 -23.94 0.37
N GLU A 118 -1.02 -24.16 1.62
CA GLU A 118 -2.44 -24.14 2.01
C GLU A 118 -3.07 -22.75 1.85
N MET A 119 -2.36 -21.67 2.21
CA MET A 119 -2.82 -20.29 1.97
C MET A 119 -2.94 -19.97 0.47
N VAL A 120 -1.94 -20.34 -0.33
CA VAL A 120 -1.93 -20.09 -1.78
C VAL A 120 -3.08 -20.81 -2.46
N GLN A 121 -3.27 -22.10 -2.18
CA GLN A 121 -4.32 -22.90 -2.82
C GLN A 121 -5.72 -22.36 -2.53
N SER A 122 -6.01 -21.93 -1.30
CA SER A 122 -7.33 -21.39 -0.97
C SER A 122 -7.53 -19.97 -1.49
N CYS A 123 -6.48 -19.14 -1.50
CA CYS A 123 -6.51 -17.80 -2.10
C CYS A 123 -6.78 -17.87 -3.60
N GLU A 124 -6.03 -18.71 -4.33
CA GLU A 124 -6.24 -18.92 -5.76
C GLU A 124 -7.65 -19.42 -6.06
N ARG A 125 -8.17 -20.34 -5.23
CA ARG A 125 -9.54 -20.86 -5.40
C ARG A 125 -10.59 -19.78 -5.22
N ALA A 126 -10.42 -18.89 -4.24
CA ALA A 126 -11.33 -17.77 -4.03
C ALA A 126 -11.29 -16.80 -5.22
N VAL A 127 -10.10 -16.36 -5.62
CA VAL A 127 -9.93 -15.39 -6.72
C VAL A 127 -10.44 -15.91 -8.06
N ARG A 128 -10.25 -17.21 -8.36
CA ARG A 128 -10.72 -17.84 -9.60
C ARG A 128 -12.25 -17.96 -9.71
N GLN A 129 -13.01 -17.61 -8.67
CA GLN A 129 -14.47 -17.53 -8.76
C GLN A 129 -14.89 -16.42 -9.74
N ASP A 130 -14.23 -15.27 -9.67
CA ASP A 130 -14.57 -14.09 -10.48
C ASP A 130 -13.55 -13.84 -11.61
N TYR A 131 -12.30 -14.26 -11.42
CA TYR A 131 -11.19 -14.03 -12.35
C TYR A 131 -10.59 -15.33 -12.88
N ARG A 132 -11.40 -16.13 -13.60
CA ARG A 132 -11.02 -17.47 -14.07
C ARG A 132 -9.83 -17.47 -15.04
N ASP A 133 -9.80 -16.52 -15.96
CA ASP A 133 -8.82 -16.48 -17.06
C ASP A 133 -7.64 -15.53 -16.79
N VAL A 134 -7.60 -14.91 -15.61
CA VAL A 134 -6.51 -14.02 -15.22
C VAL A 134 -5.33 -14.86 -14.70
N PRO A 135 -4.09 -14.61 -15.16
CA PRO A 135 -2.92 -15.29 -14.64
C PRO A 135 -2.72 -14.97 -13.15
N VAL A 136 -2.63 -16.02 -12.33
CA VAL A 136 -2.37 -15.93 -10.88
C VAL A 136 -1.02 -16.53 -10.55
N LYS A 137 -0.11 -15.75 -9.93
CA LYS A 137 1.21 -16.23 -9.50
C LYS A 137 1.54 -15.77 -8.07
N ILE A 138 1.44 -16.67 -7.10
CA ILE A 138 1.75 -16.38 -5.70
C ILE A 138 2.97 -17.20 -5.28
N ASP A 139 4.09 -16.54 -5.00
CA ASP A 139 5.35 -17.20 -4.65
C ASP A 139 5.30 -17.72 -3.20
N VAL A 140 5.81 -18.95 -2.98
CA VAL A 140 5.92 -19.54 -1.65
C VAL A 140 7.33 -19.36 -1.11
N VAL A 141 7.46 -18.73 0.06
CA VAL A 141 8.76 -18.32 0.61
C VAL A 141 8.95 -18.79 2.05
N LYS A 142 10.11 -19.38 2.37
CA LYS A 142 10.59 -19.53 3.75
C LYS A 142 11.62 -18.46 4.04
N GLU A 143 11.33 -17.57 4.96
CA GLU A 143 12.23 -16.51 5.37
C GLU A 143 13.49 -17.08 6.03
N GLN A 144 14.65 -16.71 5.49
CA GLN A 144 15.95 -17.15 5.99
C GLN A 144 16.54 -16.14 6.97
N ASN A 145 16.46 -14.84 6.64
CA ASN A 145 16.98 -13.76 7.47
C ASN A 145 15.85 -13.05 8.23
N CYS A 146 15.35 -13.71 9.28
CA CYS A 146 14.25 -13.18 10.08
C CYS A 146 14.36 -13.48 11.57
N VAL A 147 13.73 -12.63 12.38
CA VAL A 147 13.56 -12.81 13.83
C VAL A 147 12.08 -13.04 14.13
N GLY A 148 11.78 -14.09 14.89
CA GLY A 148 10.41 -14.46 15.27
C GLY A 148 9.77 -15.49 14.35
N ASN A 149 8.60 -15.98 14.75
CA ASN A 149 7.81 -16.95 13.99
C ASN A 149 6.59 -16.23 13.42
N ALA A 150 6.35 -16.40 12.13
CA ALA A 150 5.17 -15.82 11.49
C ALA A 150 4.83 -16.57 10.21
N CYS A 151 3.58 -16.48 9.79
CA CYS A 151 3.17 -16.84 8.45
C CYS A 151 2.21 -15.78 7.92
N GLY A 152 2.05 -15.68 6.62
CA GLY A 152 1.11 -14.76 6.03
C GLY A 152 1.12 -14.83 4.51
N ILE A 153 0.16 -14.13 3.93
CA ILE A 153 -0.01 -14.05 2.48
C ILE A 153 -0.32 -12.61 2.10
N ILE A 154 0.24 -12.20 0.97
CA ILE A 154 0.10 -10.89 0.36
C ILE A 154 -0.19 -11.11 -1.10
N VAL A 155 -1.21 -10.46 -1.64
CA VAL A 155 -1.59 -10.52 -3.04
C VAL A 155 -1.93 -9.14 -3.57
N CYS A 156 -1.64 -8.94 -4.85
CA CYS A 156 -1.95 -7.74 -5.59
C CYS A 156 -2.66 -8.10 -6.89
N ALA A 157 -3.65 -7.30 -7.28
CA ALA A 157 -4.23 -7.32 -8.62
C ALA A 157 -3.79 -6.07 -9.38
N GLU A 158 -3.34 -6.23 -10.62
CA GLU A 158 -2.96 -5.13 -11.51
C GLU A 158 -3.92 -5.03 -12.69
N THR A 159 -4.20 -3.81 -13.12
CA THR A 159 -5.09 -3.54 -14.25
C THR A 159 -4.36 -2.98 -15.46
N ASP A 160 -4.98 -3.08 -16.64
CA ASP A 160 -4.48 -2.50 -17.91
C ASP A 160 -4.37 -0.97 -17.89
N LYS A 161 -4.99 -0.30 -16.91
CA LYS A 161 -4.88 1.15 -16.66
C LYS A 161 -3.86 1.50 -15.57
N GLY A 162 -3.10 0.52 -15.09
CA GLY A 162 -2.06 0.71 -14.09
C GLY A 162 -2.62 1.03 -12.70
N CYS A 163 -3.80 0.52 -12.37
CA CYS A 163 -4.30 0.47 -10.99
C CYS A 163 -3.77 -0.81 -10.33
N ILE A 164 -3.48 -0.72 -9.03
CA ILE A 164 -2.98 -1.84 -8.24
C ILE A 164 -3.79 -1.91 -6.94
N PHE A 165 -4.30 -3.09 -6.60
CA PHE A 165 -5.10 -3.34 -5.40
C PHE A 165 -4.40 -4.38 -4.54
N GLY A 166 -4.23 -4.12 -3.25
CA GLY A 166 -3.53 -5.01 -2.33
C GLY A 166 -4.43 -5.62 -1.25
N ALA A 167 -4.30 -6.93 -1.05
CA ALA A 167 -4.86 -7.63 0.12
C ALA A 167 -3.77 -8.44 0.83
N SER A 168 -3.76 -8.41 2.16
CA SER A 168 -2.82 -9.20 2.94
C SER A 168 -3.35 -9.59 4.31
N MET A 169 -2.79 -10.67 4.86
CA MET A 169 -3.06 -11.12 6.22
C MET A 169 -1.91 -11.96 6.78
N LEU A 170 -1.64 -11.83 8.08
CA LEU A 170 -0.80 -12.80 8.80
C LEU A 170 -1.65 -13.94 9.35
N GLY A 171 -1.09 -15.14 9.36
CA GLY A 171 -1.71 -16.28 10.02
C GLY A 171 -1.79 -16.10 11.53
N LYS A 172 -2.89 -16.61 12.10
CA LYS A 172 -3.26 -16.52 13.52
C LYS A 172 -3.16 -17.89 14.19
N LYS A 173 -2.73 -17.90 15.46
CA LYS A 173 -2.73 -19.14 16.25
C LYS A 173 -4.17 -19.65 16.38
N GLY A 174 -4.37 -20.93 16.06
CA GLY A 174 -5.70 -21.56 16.09
C GLY A 174 -6.54 -21.33 14.83
N VAL A 175 -6.09 -20.52 13.88
CA VAL A 175 -6.77 -20.32 12.58
C VAL A 175 -6.09 -21.17 11.52
N PRO A 176 -6.81 -22.06 10.82
CA PRO A 176 -6.24 -22.85 9.73
C PRO A 176 -5.70 -21.99 8.59
N ALA A 177 -4.59 -22.41 7.98
CA ALA A 177 -3.92 -21.67 6.92
C ALA A 177 -4.80 -21.43 5.68
N HIS A 178 -5.64 -22.41 5.32
CA HIS A 178 -6.57 -22.26 4.21
C HIS A 178 -7.66 -21.19 4.45
N VAL A 179 -8.05 -20.95 5.71
CA VAL A 179 -8.99 -19.87 6.06
C VAL A 179 -8.34 -18.51 5.78
N VAL A 180 -7.10 -18.32 6.22
CA VAL A 180 -6.31 -17.11 5.97
C VAL A 180 -6.18 -16.83 4.48
N GLY A 181 -5.83 -17.85 3.68
CA GLY A 181 -5.72 -17.70 2.23
C GLY A 181 -7.05 -17.35 1.56
N LYS A 182 -8.15 -17.98 2.00
CA LYS A 182 -9.50 -17.71 1.49
C LYS A 182 -9.90 -16.26 1.79
N GLU A 183 -9.74 -15.82 3.03
CA GLU A 183 -10.07 -14.45 3.47
C GLU A 183 -9.30 -13.41 2.66
N VAL A 184 -8.00 -13.63 2.41
CA VAL A 184 -7.22 -12.70 1.58
C VAL A 184 -7.70 -12.65 0.13
N GLY A 185 -8.11 -13.79 -0.44
CA GLY A 185 -8.74 -13.82 -1.76
C GLY A 185 -10.05 -13.02 -1.79
N GLU A 186 -10.92 -13.23 -0.80
CA GLU A 186 -12.20 -12.50 -0.67
C GLU A 186 -11.99 -11.00 -0.43
N MET A 187 -10.99 -10.60 0.36
CA MET A 187 -10.60 -9.20 0.54
C MET A 187 -10.21 -8.53 -0.77
N LEU A 188 -9.40 -9.21 -1.60
CA LEU A 188 -8.99 -8.70 -2.91
C LEU A 188 -10.19 -8.53 -3.84
N LEU A 189 -11.08 -9.53 -3.91
CA LEU A 189 -12.30 -9.48 -4.70
C LEU A 189 -13.21 -8.32 -4.26
N ASN A 190 -13.35 -8.11 -2.95
CA ASN A 190 -14.16 -7.02 -2.41
C ASN A 190 -13.61 -5.66 -2.84
N GLN A 191 -12.29 -5.44 -2.77
CA GLN A 191 -11.67 -4.21 -3.25
C GLN A 191 -11.93 -3.96 -4.74
N LEU A 192 -11.77 -5.00 -5.57
CA LEU A 192 -12.00 -4.92 -7.01
C LEU A 192 -13.47 -4.65 -7.36
N CYS A 193 -14.41 -5.21 -6.59
CA CYS A 193 -15.85 -5.05 -6.79
C CYS A 193 -16.33 -3.60 -6.67
N HIS A 194 -15.69 -2.77 -5.84
CA HIS A 194 -16.06 -1.36 -5.70
C HIS A 194 -15.84 -0.54 -6.98
N GLY A 195 -15.01 -0.99 -7.92
CA GLY A 195 -14.78 -0.33 -9.22
C GLY A 195 -14.05 1.02 -9.14
N GLY A 196 -13.36 1.27 -8.03
CA GLY A 196 -12.39 2.34 -7.87
C GLY A 196 -11.06 2.05 -8.57
N CYS A 197 -10.14 3.01 -8.58
CA CYS A 197 -8.78 2.92 -9.12
C CYS A 197 -7.72 2.71 -8.03
N VAL A 198 -8.13 2.84 -6.76
CA VAL A 198 -7.29 2.74 -5.57
C VAL A 198 -8.03 1.94 -4.51
N ASP A 199 -7.30 1.16 -3.72
CA ASP A 199 -7.85 0.44 -2.59
C ASP A 199 -7.99 1.33 -1.34
N ASP A 200 -8.73 0.82 -0.34
CA ASP A 200 -9.09 1.54 0.89
C ASP A 200 -7.91 2.09 1.70
N TYR A 201 -6.74 1.46 1.61
CA TYR A 201 -5.52 1.89 2.30
C TYR A 201 -4.70 2.86 1.45
N LEU A 202 -4.75 2.71 0.13
CA LEU A 202 -4.10 3.66 -0.76
C LEU A 202 -4.84 5.01 -0.76
N GLN A 203 -6.16 5.01 -0.53
CA GLN A 203 -6.98 6.23 -0.51
C GLN A 203 -6.39 7.34 0.39
N ASP A 204 -6.11 7.06 1.67
CA ASP A 204 -5.62 8.07 2.62
C ASP A 204 -4.16 8.47 2.36
N GLN A 205 -3.34 7.53 1.87
CA GLN A 205 -1.94 7.77 1.54
C GLN A 205 -1.76 8.78 0.39
N LEU A 206 -2.66 8.76 -0.60
CA LEU A 206 -2.56 9.68 -1.74
C LEU A 206 -2.98 11.09 -1.39
N ILE A 207 -3.81 11.31 -0.37
CA ILE A 207 -4.37 12.62 -0.03
C ILE A 207 -3.28 13.68 0.14
N ILE A 208 -2.21 13.35 0.85
CA ILE A 208 -1.13 14.29 1.11
C ILE A 208 -0.26 14.53 -0.13
N LEU A 209 -0.06 13.52 -0.98
CA LEU A 209 0.61 13.72 -2.27
C LEU A 209 -0.22 14.62 -3.20
N MET A 210 -1.55 14.42 -3.22
CA MET A 210 -2.49 15.27 -3.95
C MET A 210 -2.49 16.71 -3.44
N ALA A 211 -2.45 16.92 -2.12
CA ALA A 211 -2.39 18.25 -1.51
C ALA A 211 -1.13 19.01 -1.90
N LEU A 212 0.01 18.33 -2.00
CA LEU A 212 1.32 18.94 -2.27
C LEU A 212 1.65 19.05 -3.77
N ALA A 213 0.97 18.28 -4.63
CA ALA A 213 1.16 18.29 -6.07
C ALA A 213 0.92 19.66 -6.72
N ASN A 214 1.57 19.89 -7.86
CA ASN A 214 1.38 21.10 -8.65
C ASN A 214 0.26 20.95 -9.67
N GLY A 215 -0.96 21.29 -9.25
CA GLY A 215 -2.15 21.27 -10.08
C GLY A 215 -3.23 20.33 -9.53
N LYS A 216 -4.20 20.00 -10.38
CA LYS A 216 -5.38 19.24 -10.00
C LYS A 216 -5.13 17.74 -10.07
N SER A 217 -5.26 17.05 -8.94
CA SER A 217 -5.30 15.58 -8.89
C SER A 217 -6.74 15.07 -8.80
N SER A 218 -7.01 13.90 -9.37
CA SER A 218 -8.33 13.27 -9.34
C SER A 218 -8.20 11.75 -9.25
N ILE A 219 -8.76 11.16 -8.20
CA ILE A 219 -8.76 9.71 -7.99
C ILE A 219 -10.18 9.21 -7.83
N ARG A 220 -10.50 8.09 -8.47
CA ARG A 220 -11.74 7.36 -8.25
C ARG A 220 -11.49 6.23 -7.26
N CYS A 221 -12.32 6.09 -6.25
CA CYS A 221 -12.24 5.03 -5.25
C CYS A 221 -13.62 4.45 -4.94
N GLY A 222 -13.66 3.44 -4.08
CA GLY A 222 -14.89 2.93 -3.48
C GLY A 222 -15.48 3.91 -2.45
N PRO A 223 -16.14 3.38 -1.40
CA PRO A 223 -16.55 4.19 -0.26
C PRO A 223 -15.35 4.86 0.41
N VAL A 224 -15.50 6.13 0.76
CA VAL A 224 -14.46 6.88 1.49
C VAL A 224 -14.35 6.33 2.91
N THR A 225 -13.14 5.99 3.33
CA THR A 225 -12.87 5.50 4.69
C THR A 225 -12.78 6.66 5.68
N LEU A 226 -13.05 6.42 6.97
CA LEU A 226 -12.85 7.42 8.03
C LEU A 226 -11.40 7.93 8.10
N HIS A 227 -10.43 7.07 7.75
CA HIS A 227 -9.03 7.45 7.64
C HIS A 227 -8.80 8.47 6.52
N THR A 228 -9.41 8.24 5.35
CA THR A 228 -9.35 9.17 4.22
C THR A 228 -10.01 10.50 4.55
N GLU A 229 -11.18 10.50 5.21
CA GLU A 229 -11.84 11.73 5.66
C GLU A 229 -10.95 12.54 6.61
N THR A 230 -10.31 11.86 7.57
CA THR A 230 -9.38 12.48 8.51
C THR A 230 -8.13 13.01 7.80
N ALA A 231 -7.57 12.25 6.84
CA ALA A 231 -6.43 12.68 6.04
C ALA A 231 -6.77 13.94 5.23
N ILE A 232 -7.95 14.00 4.60
CA ILE A 232 -8.42 15.19 3.88
C ILE A 232 -8.53 16.38 4.83
N HIS A 233 -9.15 16.18 5.99
CA HIS A 233 -9.31 17.24 6.99
C HIS A 233 -7.95 17.83 7.40
N VAL A 234 -7.00 16.97 7.78
CA VAL A 234 -5.70 17.45 8.27
C VAL A 234 -4.82 17.99 7.17
N ALA A 235 -4.80 17.37 5.97
CA ALA A 235 -4.09 17.94 4.83
C ALA A 235 -4.63 19.33 4.48
N THR A 236 -5.94 19.54 4.53
CA THR A 236 -6.57 20.85 4.33
C THR A 236 -6.12 21.87 5.39
N GLN A 237 -6.09 21.48 6.67
CA GLN A 237 -5.64 22.38 7.75
C GLN A 237 -4.17 22.77 7.62
N LEU A 238 -3.31 21.83 7.22
CA LEU A 238 -1.86 22.05 7.14
C LEU A 238 -1.43 22.78 5.87
N THR A 239 -2.09 22.51 4.74
CA THR A 239 -1.64 22.99 3.42
C THR A 239 -2.55 24.06 2.81
N GLN A 240 -3.81 24.16 3.25
CA GLN A 240 -4.87 24.94 2.60
C GLN A 240 -5.24 24.44 1.18
N ALA A 241 -4.82 23.24 0.80
CA ALA A 241 -5.28 22.58 -0.43
C ALA A 241 -6.80 22.41 -0.42
N LYS A 242 -7.43 22.48 -1.59
CA LYS A 242 -8.89 22.40 -1.73
C LYS A 242 -9.30 21.01 -2.20
N PHE A 243 -10.01 20.28 -1.36
CA PHE A 243 -10.57 18.97 -1.68
C PHE A 243 -12.04 19.05 -2.05
N THR A 244 -12.45 18.27 -3.05
CA THR A 244 -13.85 18.02 -3.40
C THR A 244 -14.10 16.52 -3.43
N VAL A 245 -15.16 16.06 -2.78
CA VAL A 245 -15.51 14.64 -2.67
C VAL A 245 -16.89 14.43 -3.29
N ASN A 246 -16.92 13.84 -4.49
CA ASN A 246 -18.13 13.67 -5.29
C ASN A 246 -18.52 12.19 -5.38
N LYS A 247 -19.72 11.84 -4.90
CA LYS A 247 -20.29 10.49 -5.09
C LYS A 247 -20.90 10.39 -6.48
N ILE A 248 -20.48 9.43 -7.29
CA ILE A 248 -20.91 9.33 -8.70
C ILE A 248 -22.03 8.31 -8.89
N SER A 249 -21.83 7.07 -8.43
CA SER A 249 -22.76 5.96 -8.64
C SER A 249 -22.39 4.76 -7.77
N ALA A 250 -23.38 3.97 -7.32
CA ALA A 250 -23.20 2.63 -6.74
C ALA A 250 -22.05 2.48 -5.70
N GLY A 251 -21.85 3.49 -4.84
CA GLY A 251 -20.82 3.47 -3.79
C GLY A 251 -19.44 3.99 -4.20
N GLN A 252 -19.26 4.43 -5.45
CA GLN A 252 -18.02 5.02 -5.96
C GLN A 252 -17.94 6.52 -5.65
N THR A 253 -16.72 6.96 -5.37
CA THR A 253 -16.40 8.35 -5.06
C THR A 253 -15.25 8.85 -5.93
N VAL A 254 -15.33 10.09 -6.41
CA VAL A 254 -14.17 10.83 -6.92
C VAL A 254 -13.70 11.79 -5.84
N ILE A 255 -12.43 11.70 -5.49
CA ILE A 255 -11.73 12.68 -4.69
C ILE A 255 -10.89 13.53 -5.64
N GLU A 256 -11.15 14.83 -5.64
CA GLU A 256 -10.39 15.81 -6.39
C GLU A 256 -9.66 16.75 -5.43
N CYS A 257 -8.46 17.17 -5.79
CA CYS A 257 -7.67 18.11 -5.00
C CYS A 257 -6.97 19.11 -5.90
N GLU A 258 -7.15 20.40 -5.64
CA GLU A 258 -6.28 21.46 -6.15
C GLU A 258 -5.07 21.56 -5.21
N GLY A 259 -3.95 20.95 -5.62
CA GLY A 259 -2.73 20.92 -4.83
C GLY A 259 -2.01 22.27 -4.80
N ILE A 260 -1.25 22.52 -3.74
CA ILE A 260 -0.56 23.80 -3.51
C ILE A 260 0.69 24.00 -4.35
N GLY A 261 1.13 22.97 -5.08
CA GLY A 261 2.33 23.02 -5.91
C GLY A 261 3.61 23.26 -5.12
N LEU A 262 3.78 22.58 -3.99
CA LEU A 262 4.95 22.75 -3.13
C LEU A 262 6.25 22.48 -3.91
N GLN A 263 7.15 23.47 -3.91
CA GLN A 263 8.46 23.36 -4.53
C GLN A 263 9.54 23.11 -3.49
N ASN A 264 10.41 22.14 -3.76
CA ASN A 264 11.63 21.91 -3.03
C ASN A 264 12.66 23.00 -3.37
N LYS A 265 12.85 23.94 -2.45
CA LYS A 265 13.86 25.01 -2.61
C LYS A 265 15.31 24.51 -2.48
N ASN A 266 15.50 23.28 -2.01
CA ASN A 266 16.81 22.67 -1.79
C ASN A 266 17.32 21.90 -3.01
N ASN A 267 16.50 21.71 -4.04
CA ASN A 267 16.82 20.95 -5.25
C ASN A 267 16.88 21.92 -6.44
N ILE A 268 18.01 22.62 -6.54
CA ILE A 268 18.26 23.69 -7.53
C ILE A 268 18.38 23.09 -8.93
#